data_AF-A0A965NRS3-F1
#
_entry.id   AF-A0A965NRS3-F1
#
_cell.length_a   1.000
_cell.length_b   1.000
_cell.length_c   1.000
_cell.angle_alpha   90.00
_cell.angle_beta   90.00
_cell.angle_gamma   90.00
#
_symmetry.space_group_name_H-M   'P 1'
#
loop_
_entity.id
_entity.type
_entity.pdbx_description
1 polymer ?
#
loop_
_entity_poly.entity_id
_entity_poly.type
_entity_poly.pdbx_seq_one_letter_code
_entity_poly.pdbx_strand_id
1 'polypeptide(L)'
;TGAKVVIEDVCVGCKVCTISCPFGTVNYVQDTGKVQKCDLCGGDPACATSCPTGAITYVDADWTGLDKMRAWADKLGNQPSA
;
A
#
# COMPACT_ATOMS: atom_id res chain seq x y z
N THR A 1 -0.98 -12.62 1.83
CA THR A 1 -0.11 -11.55 1.28
C THR A 1 0.23 -10.48 2.31
N GLY A 2 -0.65 -10.16 3.27
CA GLY A 2 -0.41 -9.08 4.25
C GLY A 2 -0.71 -7.67 3.71
N ALA A 3 -1.05 -7.56 2.42
CA ALA A 3 -1.44 -6.31 1.79
C ALA A 3 -2.75 -5.79 2.42
N LYS A 4 -2.76 -4.50 2.74
CA LYS A 4 -4.02 -3.77 2.97
C LYS A 4 -4.65 -3.59 1.60
N VAL A 5 -5.96 -3.80 1.44
CA VAL A 5 -6.68 -3.77 0.14
C VAL A 5 -7.83 -2.76 0.21
N VAL A 6 -8.12 -2.08 -0.91
CA VAL A 6 -9.31 -1.22 -1.02
C VAL A 6 -10.41 -2.08 -1.62
N ILE A 7 -11.54 -2.21 -0.93
CA ILE A 7 -12.71 -2.90 -1.47
C ILE A 7 -13.49 -1.91 -2.30
N GLU A 8 -13.51 -2.11 -3.62
CA GLU A 8 -14.04 -1.14 -4.57
C GLU A 8 -15.53 -0.85 -4.37
N ASP A 9 -16.33 -1.86 -4.04
CA ASP A 9 -17.78 -1.72 -3.82
C ASP A 9 -18.14 -0.93 -2.55
N VAL A 10 -17.23 -0.88 -1.58
CA VAL A 10 -17.41 -0.16 -0.30
C VAL A 10 -16.78 1.23 -0.36
N CYS A 11 -15.88 1.46 -1.31
CA CYS A 11 -15.18 2.73 -1.44
C CYS A 11 -16.13 3.84 -1.91
N VAL A 12 -16.38 4.81 -1.02
CA VAL A 12 -17.21 6.01 -1.32
C VAL A 12 -16.42 7.21 -1.83
N GLY A 13 -15.12 7.04 -2.12
CA GLY A 13 -14.30 8.13 -2.67
C GLY A 13 -14.00 9.29 -1.71
N CYS A 14 -14.12 9.11 -0.38
CA CYS A 14 -13.95 10.18 0.60
C CYS A 14 -12.52 10.76 0.73
N LYS A 15 -11.53 10.10 0.14
CA LYS A 15 -10.10 10.49 0.14
C LYS A 15 -9.41 10.57 1.50
N VAL A 16 -10.08 10.26 2.62
CA VAL A 16 -9.45 10.31 3.95
C VAL A 16 -8.20 9.41 4.04
N CYS A 17 -8.25 8.22 3.43
CA CYS A 17 -7.08 7.33 3.40
C CYS A 17 -5.86 7.89 2.64
N THR A 18 -6.03 8.85 1.72
CA THR A 18 -4.89 9.46 1.00
C THR A 18 -4.09 10.39 1.90
N ILE A 19 -4.76 11.10 2.82
CA ILE A 19 -4.10 11.93 3.83
C ILE A 19 -3.62 11.12 5.03
N SER A 20 -4.29 9.99 5.33
CA SER A 20 -3.90 9.14 6.45
C SER A 20 -2.61 8.37 6.20
N CYS A 21 -2.31 8.02 4.94
CA CYS A 21 -1.13 7.23 4.60
C CYS A 21 0.15 8.07 4.74
N PRO A 22 1.06 7.73 5.67
CA PRO A 22 2.30 8.49 5.88
C PRO A 22 3.30 8.38 4.72
N PHE A 23 3.07 7.44 3.81
CA PHE A 23 3.92 7.17 2.65
C PHE A 23 3.35 7.73 1.34
N GLY A 24 2.13 8.30 1.37
CA GLY A 24 1.51 8.89 0.18
C GLY A 24 1.24 7.90 -0.96
N THR A 25 1.07 6.60 -0.66
CA THR A 25 0.95 5.55 -1.69
C THR A 25 -0.50 5.26 -2.10
N VAL A 26 -1.47 6.05 -1.64
CA VAL A 26 -2.89 5.89 -1.97
C VAL A 26 -3.32 7.03 -2.88
N ASN A 27 -3.79 6.67 -4.08
CA ASN A 27 -4.12 7.62 -5.14
C ASN A 27 -5.63 7.64 -5.38
N TYR A 28 -6.17 8.80 -5.73
CA TYR A 28 -7.55 8.94 -6.17
C TYR A 28 -7.62 8.89 -7.69
N VAL A 29 -8.48 8.01 -8.21
CA VAL A 29 -8.73 7.85 -9.64
C VAL A 29 -9.97 8.64 -10.01
N GLN A 30 -9.79 9.68 -10.83
CA GLN A 30 -10.87 10.60 -11.19
C GLN A 30 -12.00 9.87 -11.94
N ASP A 31 -11.64 8.98 -12.86
CA ASP A 31 -12.59 8.28 -13.73
C ASP A 31 -13.57 7.38 -12.97
N THR A 32 -13.10 6.71 -11.91
CA THR A 32 -13.94 5.82 -11.08
C THR A 32 -14.53 6.53 -9.87
N GLY A 33 -14.02 7.71 -9.52
CA GLY A 33 -14.37 8.41 -8.29
C GLY A 33 -13.89 7.71 -7.01
N LYS A 34 -12.94 6.77 -7.12
CA LYS A 34 -12.50 5.89 -6.03
C LYS A 34 -10.99 5.96 -5.83
N VAL A 35 -10.54 5.49 -4.67
CA VAL A 35 -9.09 5.38 -4.41
C VAL A 35 -8.55 4.04 -4.88
N GLN A 36 -7.31 4.05 -5.35
CA GLN A 36 -6.54 2.86 -5.71
C GLN A 36 -5.14 2.93 -5.12
N LYS A 37 -4.61 1.75 -4.80
CA LYS A 37 -3.23 1.52 -4.37
C LYS A 37 -2.87 0.06 -4.63
N CYS A 38 -1.58 -0.25 -4.52
CA CYS A 38 -1.08 -1.62 -4.65
C CYS A 38 -1.86 -2.60 -3.76
N ASP A 39 -2.35 -3.66 -4.37
CA ASP A 39 -3.02 -4.81 -3.76
C ASP A 39 -2.10 -6.05 -3.69
N LEU A 40 -0.84 -5.85 -4.09
CA LEU A 40 0.19 -6.88 -4.22
C LEU A 40 -0.17 -7.97 -5.23
N CYS A 41 -1.06 -7.68 -6.20
CA CYS A 41 -1.52 -8.59 -7.24
C CYS A 41 -1.96 -9.95 -6.68
N GLY A 42 -2.66 -9.96 -5.54
CA GLY A 42 -3.10 -11.21 -4.90
C GLY A 42 -1.98 -12.08 -4.32
N GLY A 43 -0.73 -11.58 -4.29
CA GLY A 43 0.44 -12.32 -3.81
C GLY A 43 1.39 -12.76 -4.90
N ASP A 44 1.11 -12.44 -6.16
CA ASP A 44 1.99 -12.68 -7.29
C ASP A 44 2.31 -11.35 -8.02
N PRO A 45 3.28 -10.57 -7.51
CA PRO A 45 3.52 -9.21 -7.99
C PRO A 45 4.04 -9.19 -9.43
N ALA A 46 3.19 -8.83 -10.37
CA ALA A 46 3.53 -8.76 -11.79
C ALA A 46 4.73 -7.83 -12.07
N CYS A 47 4.91 -6.77 -11.26
CA CYS A 47 6.04 -5.85 -11.38
C CYS A 47 7.39 -6.47 -11.01
N ALA A 48 7.43 -7.42 -10.07
CA ALA A 48 8.65 -8.15 -9.73
C ALA A 48 8.99 -9.14 -10.86
N THR A 49 8.00 -9.90 -11.34
CA THR A 49 8.16 -10.86 -12.45
C THR A 49 8.61 -10.19 -13.75
N SER A 50 8.12 -8.97 -14.01
CA SER A 50 8.43 -8.24 -15.25
C SER A 50 9.76 -7.48 -15.18
N CYS A 51 10.44 -7.41 -14.04
CA CYS A 51 11.63 -6.57 -13.87
C CYS A 51 12.88 -7.24 -14.49
N PRO A 52 13.43 -6.75 -15.62
CA PRO A 52 14.53 -7.43 -16.31
C PRO A 52 15.87 -7.31 -15.58
N THR A 53 16.04 -6.27 -14.76
CA THR A 53 17.28 -6.00 -14.02
C THR A 53 17.29 -6.65 -12.64
N GLY A 54 16.16 -7.19 -12.17
CA GLY A 54 16.02 -7.69 -10.80
C GLY A 54 16.02 -6.59 -9.73
N ALA A 55 15.80 -5.32 -10.11
CA ALA A 55 15.74 -4.21 -9.15
C ALA A 55 14.53 -4.32 -8.20
N ILE A 56 13.47 -4.99 -8.64
CA ILE A 56 12.29 -5.30 -7.82
C ILE A 56 12.32 -6.80 -7.54
N THR A 57 12.33 -7.15 -6.26
CA THR A 57 12.29 -8.55 -5.81
C THR A 57 11.11 -8.75 -4.86
N TYR A 58 10.52 -9.94 -4.89
CA TYR A 58 9.49 -10.35 -3.95
C TYR A 58 10.10 -11.31 -2.93
N VAL A 59 10.31 -10.80 -1.72
CA VAL A 59 10.93 -11.51 -0.59
C VAL A 59 10.08 -11.31 0.65
N ASP A 60 10.39 -12.04 1.72
CA ASP A 60 9.74 -11.84 3.00
C ASP A 60 9.94 -10.41 3.51
N ALA A 61 8.90 -9.81 4.07
CA ALA A 61 8.93 -8.41 4.46
C ALA A 61 9.89 -8.16 5.63
N ASP A 62 10.15 -9.16 6.49
CA ASP A 62 11.11 -9.07 7.60
C ASP A 62 12.56 -8.94 7.10
N TRP A 63 12.83 -9.34 5.85
CA TRP A 63 14.14 -9.15 5.22
C TRP A 63 14.33 -7.74 4.66
N THR A 64 13.29 -6.90 4.76
CA THR A 64 13.28 -5.51 4.28
C THR A 64 13.17 -4.53 5.46
N GLY A 65 13.04 -3.23 5.16
CA GLY A 65 12.91 -2.18 6.18
C GLY A 65 11.53 -2.08 6.85
N LEU A 66 10.77 -3.18 6.97
CA LEU A 66 9.38 -3.15 7.48
C LEU A 66 9.26 -2.53 8.88
N ASP A 67 10.15 -2.88 9.80
CA ASP A 67 10.12 -2.32 11.15
C ASP A 67 10.45 -0.83 11.19
N LYS A 68 11.31 -0.36 10.28
CA LYS A 68 11.58 1.08 10.11
C LYS A 68 10.34 1.81 9.58
N MET A 69 9.62 1.20 8.64
CA MET A 69 8.36 1.76 8.13
C MET A 69 7.29 1.80 9.22
N ARG A 70 7.15 0.75 10.03
CA ARG A 70 6.23 0.73 11.19
C ARG A 70 6.57 1.83 12.19
N ALA A 71 7.82 1.91 12.63
CA ALA A 71 8.28 2.94 13.57
C ALA A 71 8.10 4.37 13.03
N TRP A 72 8.21 4.56 11.72
CA TRP A 72 7.90 5.85 11.08
C TRP A 72 6.40 6.15 11.11
N ALA A 73 5.56 5.18 10.77
CA ALA A 73 4.11 5.33 10.81
C ALA A 73 3.60 5.65 12.21
N ASP A 74 4.13 5.00 13.25
CA ASP A 74 3.75 5.22 14.66
C ASP A 74 4.04 6.66 15.12
N LYS A 75 5.17 7.22 14.70
CA LYS A 75 5.55 8.61 15.04
C LYS A 75 4.59 9.66 14.49
N LEU A 76 3.90 9.36 13.39
CA LEU A 76 3.00 10.31 12.73
C LEU A 76 1.58 10.29 13.30
N GLY A 77 1.31 9.49 14.34
CA GLY A 77 0.07 9.55 15.13
C GLY A 77 -1.21 9.20 14.37
N ASN A 78 -1.11 8.68 13.14
CA ASN A 78 -2.24 8.46 12.23
C ASN A 78 -2.80 7.03 12.24
N GLN A 79 -2.39 6.22 13.21
CA GLN A 79 -2.98 4.91 13.49
C GLN A 79 -3.23 4.84 15.01
N PRO A 80 -4.47 4.69 15.49
CA PRO A 80 -4.66 4.13 16.82
C PRO A 80 -4.10 2.69 16.77
N SER A 81 -3.24 2.36 17.73
CA SER A 81 -2.80 0.99 17.97
C SER A 81 -4.05 0.12 18.15
N ALA A 82 -4.27 -0.81 17.23
CA ALA A 82 -5.22 -1.91 17.39
C ALA A 82 -4.49 -3.10 18.01
#